data_AF-A0A6P7I4N2-F1
#
_entry.id   AF-A0A6P7I4N2-F1
#
_cell.length_a   1.000
_cell.length_b   1.000
_cell.length_c   1.000
_cell.angle_alpha   90.00
_cell.angle_beta   90.00
_cell.angle_gamma   90.00
#
_symmetry.space_group_name_H-M   'P 1'
#
loop_
_entity.id
_entity.type
_entity.pdbx_description
1 polymer ?
#
loop_
_entity_poly.entity_id
_entity_poly.type
_entity_poly.pdbx_seq_one_letter_code
_entity_poly.pdbx_strand_id
1 'polypeptide(L)'
;MKVAAVLVLCVTLFCQGYSNSLESCENRCGHGTDGNYSCQCNSSCERFKDCCSDYFQLCKDGALSCKGRCGEKYNSQNKCHCNSKCTQYNNCCSDYAELCSGASGGVITDAEIKALSETLYVLDSNKASASELIIDPQTLVPDSQTSSQTDLSSAPLFHYLDEDTLFSKPTYAALLALLDNYKRKTGQAEDFSAQQLAEQDTFLKETMSNTELGRELFAFLYTKGVYKSEEEFLHDLKMMWFGLYSRNNNMQDSSGFEHIFAGEVKGGKVSGFHNWIQFYTLEKKGLLNYYSHSFDGPWTTYPDVLGMQFMWDGYFKQVGSAIIGCSPEFDFALYSLCYITRPGKQCRLSLGGKELIIQTYTWDKTFYGDGKKFIASAFPATPQN
;
A
#
# COMPACT_ATOMS: atom_id res chain seq x y z
N MET A 1 -36.01 -72.93 -11.20
CA MET A 1 -35.22 -72.83 -9.96
C MET A 1 -33.83 -72.31 -10.31
N LYS A 2 -33.40 -71.22 -9.65
CA LYS A 2 -32.01 -70.72 -9.46
C LYS A 2 -31.30 -70.24 -10.73
N VAL A 3 -31.27 -68.93 -11.04
CA VAL A 3 -30.43 -67.84 -10.46
C VAL A 3 -28.93 -68.06 -10.69
N ALA A 4 -28.32 -67.25 -11.56
CA ALA A 4 -26.98 -66.67 -11.41
C ALA A 4 -26.76 -65.59 -12.49
N ALA A 5 -26.77 -64.32 -12.09
CA ALA A 5 -26.52 -63.17 -12.96
C ALA A 5 -25.00 -62.97 -13.15
N VAL A 6 -24.60 -62.75 -14.39
CA VAL A 6 -23.21 -62.59 -14.85
C VAL A 6 -22.78 -61.13 -14.73
N LEU A 7 -21.54 -60.93 -14.27
CA LEU A 7 -20.82 -59.67 -14.15
C LEU A 7 -20.83 -58.84 -15.45
N VAL A 8 -21.16 -57.55 -15.34
CA VAL A 8 -20.87 -56.52 -16.34
C VAL A 8 -19.83 -55.58 -15.74
N LEU A 9 -18.61 -55.63 -16.28
CA LEU A 9 -17.55 -54.63 -16.06
C LEU A 9 -17.90 -53.38 -16.87
N CYS A 10 -18.43 -52.34 -16.22
CA CYS A 10 -18.48 -50.99 -16.78
C CYS A 10 -17.21 -50.25 -16.38
N VAL A 11 -16.24 -50.18 -17.30
CA VAL A 11 -15.15 -49.20 -17.22
C VAL A 11 -15.69 -47.87 -17.74
N THR A 12 -16.20 -47.02 -16.85
CA THR A 12 -16.41 -45.60 -17.14
C THR A 12 -15.15 -44.85 -16.75
N LEU A 13 -14.30 -44.58 -17.75
CA LEU A 13 -13.23 -43.59 -17.65
C LEU A 13 -13.86 -42.22 -17.41
N PHE A 14 -13.79 -41.75 -16.18
CA PHE A 14 -13.90 -40.33 -15.86
C PHE A 14 -12.62 -39.65 -16.36
N CYS A 15 -12.70 -38.94 -17.49
CA CYS A 15 -11.70 -37.94 -17.83
C CYS A 15 -11.86 -36.76 -16.87
N GLN A 16 -11.04 -36.74 -15.81
CA GLN A 16 -10.74 -35.50 -15.10
C GLN A 16 -9.88 -34.64 -16.05
N GLY A 17 -10.46 -33.53 -16.52
CA GLY A 17 -9.73 -32.53 -17.30
C GLY A 17 -8.69 -31.84 -16.42
N TYR A 18 -7.45 -32.33 -16.48
CA TYR A 18 -6.28 -31.57 -16.05
C TYR A 18 -6.07 -30.44 -17.07
N SER A 19 -6.26 -29.19 -16.67
CA SER A 19 -5.90 -28.02 -17.48
C SER A 19 -4.36 -27.95 -17.54
N ASN A 20 -3.78 -28.49 -18.60
CA ASN A 20 -2.36 -28.31 -18.89
C ASN A 20 -2.16 -26.90 -19.45
N SER A 21 -1.60 -25.99 -18.66
CA SER A 21 -1.19 -24.64 -19.09
C SER A 21 -0.19 -24.64 -20.26
N LEU A 22 0.40 -25.79 -20.56
CA LEU A 22 1.32 -25.98 -21.69
C LEU A 22 0.61 -25.98 -23.05
N GLU A 23 -0.70 -26.15 -23.10
CA GLU A 23 -1.50 -26.31 -24.33
C GLU A 23 -2.47 -25.16 -24.61
N SER A 24 -2.46 -24.10 -23.79
CA SER A 24 -3.38 -22.97 -23.90
C SER A 24 -2.65 -21.65 -24.20
N CYS A 25 -3.35 -20.75 -24.87
CA CYS A 25 -2.93 -19.37 -25.11
C CYS A 25 -3.32 -18.35 -24.05
N GLU A 26 -3.94 -18.79 -22.95
CA GLU A 26 -4.24 -17.91 -21.82
C GLU A 26 -2.95 -17.21 -21.32
N ASN A 27 -2.94 -15.88 -21.35
CA ASN A 27 -1.78 -15.02 -21.03
C ASN A 27 -0.51 -15.25 -21.88
N ARG A 28 -0.60 -15.95 -23.01
CA ARG A 28 0.56 -16.27 -23.89
C ARG A 28 0.48 -15.64 -25.28
N CYS A 29 -0.60 -14.91 -25.58
CA CYS A 29 -0.77 -14.24 -26.87
C CYS A 29 0.36 -13.25 -27.18
N GLY A 30 1.01 -13.41 -28.33
CA GLY A 30 2.08 -12.50 -28.79
C GLY A 30 3.44 -12.71 -28.14
N HIS A 31 3.61 -13.73 -27.29
CA HIS A 31 4.93 -14.12 -26.78
C HIS A 31 5.82 -14.71 -27.90
N GLY A 32 7.13 -14.56 -27.77
CA GLY A 32 8.09 -15.20 -28.68
C GLY A 32 7.96 -16.74 -28.69
N THR A 33 8.52 -17.40 -29.70
CA THR A 33 8.52 -18.87 -29.77
C THR A 33 9.27 -19.47 -28.58
N ASP A 34 8.65 -20.40 -27.87
CA ASP A 34 9.26 -21.11 -26.74
C ASP A 34 9.10 -22.63 -26.92
N GLY A 35 10.24 -23.33 -26.97
CA GLY A 35 10.31 -24.77 -27.22
C GLY A 35 9.86 -25.64 -26.05
N ASN A 36 9.58 -25.07 -24.88
CA ASN A 36 9.03 -25.79 -23.73
C ASN A 36 7.53 -26.05 -23.85
N TYR A 37 6.85 -25.42 -24.81
CA TYR A 37 5.42 -25.58 -25.04
C TYR A 37 5.15 -26.43 -26.28
N SER A 38 4.12 -27.28 -26.20
CA SER A 38 3.69 -28.14 -27.32
C SER A 38 3.02 -27.35 -28.46
N CYS A 39 2.66 -26.09 -28.21
CA CYS A 39 2.03 -25.19 -29.16
C CYS A 39 2.41 -23.72 -28.90
N GLN A 40 2.25 -22.89 -29.92
CA GLN A 40 2.63 -21.48 -29.93
C GLN A 40 1.41 -20.56 -30.01
N CYS A 41 1.56 -19.34 -29.45
CA CYS A 41 0.50 -18.34 -29.35
C CYS A 41 0.88 -17.01 -30.02
N ASN A 42 1.72 -17.07 -31.05
CA ASN A 42 2.15 -15.92 -31.85
C ASN A 42 1.65 -16.04 -33.28
N SER A 43 1.67 -14.93 -34.02
CA SER A 43 1.22 -14.89 -35.41
C SER A 43 1.97 -15.84 -36.36
N SER A 44 3.19 -16.25 -36.00
CA SER A 44 3.97 -17.18 -36.81
C SER A 44 3.41 -18.60 -36.74
N CYS A 45 2.63 -18.94 -35.71
CA CYS A 45 2.13 -20.29 -35.52
C CYS A 45 1.22 -20.76 -36.66
N GLU A 46 0.51 -19.84 -37.33
CA GLU A 46 -0.35 -20.16 -38.48
C GLU A 46 0.48 -20.66 -39.66
N ARG A 47 1.69 -20.11 -39.83
CA ARG A 47 2.61 -20.52 -40.88
C ARG A 47 3.24 -21.88 -40.56
N PHE A 48 3.63 -22.10 -39.31
CA PHE A 48 4.29 -23.33 -38.86
C PHE A 48 3.31 -24.45 -38.48
N LYS A 49 2.01 -24.13 -38.43
CA LYS A 49 0.90 -25.03 -38.05
C LYS A 49 1.05 -25.64 -36.65
N ASP A 50 1.58 -24.86 -35.73
CA ASP A 50 1.83 -25.23 -34.33
C ASP A 50 1.04 -24.36 -33.35
N CYS A 51 -0.06 -23.72 -33.80
CA CYS A 51 -0.92 -22.92 -32.91
C CYS A 51 -1.59 -23.76 -31.83
N CYS A 52 -1.72 -23.21 -30.62
CA CYS A 52 -2.58 -23.83 -29.61
C CYS A 52 -4.04 -23.86 -30.07
N SER A 53 -4.81 -24.82 -29.56
CA SER A 53 -6.20 -25.06 -30.00
C SER A 53 -7.11 -23.86 -29.76
N ASP A 54 -6.82 -23.06 -28.73
CA ASP A 54 -7.52 -21.86 -28.33
C ASP A 54 -6.92 -20.56 -28.91
N TYR A 55 -5.88 -20.64 -29.74
CA TYR A 55 -5.18 -19.48 -30.30
C TYR A 55 -6.11 -18.51 -31.04
N PHE A 56 -7.00 -19.03 -31.89
CA PHE A 56 -7.92 -18.19 -32.64
C PHE A 56 -8.91 -17.48 -31.72
N GLN A 57 -9.43 -18.19 -30.72
CA GLN A 57 -10.41 -17.64 -29.80
C GLN A 57 -9.79 -16.61 -28.84
N LEU A 58 -8.65 -16.93 -28.23
CA LEU A 58 -8.02 -16.08 -27.22
C LEU A 58 -7.16 -14.97 -27.82
N CYS A 59 -6.43 -15.25 -28.91
CA CYS A 59 -5.45 -14.32 -29.48
C CYS A 59 -5.89 -13.61 -30.77
N LYS A 60 -6.87 -14.12 -31.52
CA LYS A 60 -7.42 -13.39 -32.68
C LYS A 60 -8.76 -12.73 -32.36
N ASP A 61 -9.69 -13.46 -31.76
CA ASP A 61 -11.02 -12.94 -31.45
C ASP A 61 -10.97 -12.09 -30.17
N GLY A 62 -10.21 -12.51 -29.16
CA GLY A 62 -9.88 -11.71 -27.98
C GLY A 62 -9.07 -10.43 -28.28
N ALA A 63 -8.38 -10.37 -29.42
CA ALA A 63 -7.60 -9.20 -29.83
C ALA A 63 -8.45 -7.99 -30.29
N LEU A 64 -9.77 -8.17 -30.41
CA LEU A 64 -10.73 -7.12 -30.77
C LEU A 64 -11.42 -6.46 -29.57
N SER A 65 -11.16 -6.98 -28.36
CA SER A 65 -11.81 -6.54 -27.12
C SER A 65 -10.78 -6.14 -26.06
N CYS A 66 -11.18 -5.26 -25.16
CA CYS A 66 -10.41 -4.88 -23.98
C CYS A 66 -10.61 -5.75 -22.74
N LYS A 67 -11.47 -6.78 -22.80
CA LYS A 67 -11.69 -7.69 -21.68
C LYS A 67 -10.38 -8.39 -21.28
N GLY A 68 -9.87 -8.09 -20.08
CA GLY A 68 -8.60 -8.62 -19.58
C GLY A 68 -7.33 -8.00 -20.20
N ARG A 69 -7.46 -6.89 -20.95
CA ARG A 69 -6.34 -6.25 -21.68
C ARG A 69 -6.10 -4.78 -21.32
N CYS A 70 -6.84 -4.20 -20.37
CA CYS A 70 -6.63 -2.82 -19.94
C CYS A 70 -5.20 -2.62 -19.41
N GLY A 71 -4.51 -1.59 -19.91
CA GLY A 71 -3.12 -1.30 -19.54
C GLY A 71 -2.06 -2.11 -20.28
N GLU A 72 -2.42 -2.83 -21.35
CA GLU A 72 -1.47 -3.61 -22.13
C GLU A 72 -0.28 -2.80 -22.69
N LYS A 73 0.86 -3.46 -22.92
CA LYS A 73 1.96 -2.86 -23.69
C LYS A 73 1.58 -2.80 -25.17
N TYR A 74 2.13 -1.82 -25.88
CA TYR A 74 1.92 -1.71 -27.33
C TYR A 74 2.47 -2.95 -28.04
N ASN A 75 1.64 -3.57 -28.88
CA ASN A 75 1.99 -4.68 -29.74
C ASN A 75 1.44 -4.43 -31.15
N SER A 76 2.32 -4.22 -32.13
CA SER A 76 1.94 -3.92 -33.51
C SER A 76 1.13 -5.03 -34.22
N GLN A 77 1.03 -6.22 -33.63
CA GLN A 77 0.22 -7.32 -34.14
C GLN A 77 -1.26 -7.21 -33.75
N ASN A 78 -1.60 -6.39 -32.74
CA ASN A 78 -2.98 -6.21 -32.31
C ASN A 78 -3.71 -5.26 -33.28
N LYS A 79 -4.95 -5.62 -33.65
CA LYS A 79 -5.81 -4.75 -34.48
C LYS A 79 -6.29 -3.50 -33.74
N CYS A 80 -6.33 -3.56 -32.41
CA CYS A 80 -6.70 -2.46 -31.54
C CYS A 80 -6.04 -2.62 -30.17
N HIS A 81 -5.97 -1.51 -29.44
CA HIS A 81 -5.22 -1.38 -28.21
C HIS A 81 -6.07 -0.99 -27.02
N CYS A 82 -5.65 -1.45 -25.84
CA CYS A 82 -6.33 -1.19 -24.58
C CYS A 82 -5.43 -0.47 -23.57
N ASN A 83 -4.51 0.34 -24.07
CA ASN A 83 -3.58 1.13 -23.28
C ASN A 83 -3.97 2.61 -23.24
N SER A 84 -3.43 3.36 -22.28
CA SER A 84 -3.79 4.77 -22.05
C SER A 84 -3.45 5.72 -23.20
N LYS A 85 -2.64 5.28 -24.18
CA LYS A 85 -2.28 6.09 -25.36
C LYS A 85 -3.13 5.75 -26.59
N CYS A 86 -4.02 4.76 -26.52
CA CYS A 86 -4.73 4.31 -27.71
C CYS A 86 -5.63 5.40 -28.32
N THR A 87 -6.15 6.32 -27.48
CA THR A 87 -6.98 7.45 -27.90
C THR A 87 -6.16 8.48 -28.68
N GLN A 88 -4.92 8.74 -28.24
CA GLN A 88 -3.98 9.63 -28.92
C GLN A 88 -3.63 9.12 -30.33
N TYR A 89 -3.46 7.80 -30.47
CA TYR A 89 -3.13 7.16 -31.76
C TYR A 89 -4.35 6.68 -32.54
N ASN A 90 -5.56 6.94 -32.03
CA ASN A 90 -6.84 6.53 -32.60
C ASN A 90 -6.90 5.04 -32.96
N ASN A 91 -6.38 4.18 -32.08
CA ASN A 91 -6.29 2.74 -32.28
C ASN A 91 -6.87 1.93 -31.10
N CYS A 92 -7.77 2.53 -30.31
CA CYS A 92 -8.45 1.82 -29.23
C CYS A 92 -9.36 0.71 -29.73
N CYS A 93 -9.56 -0.35 -28.93
CA CYS A 93 -10.65 -1.29 -29.19
C CYS A 93 -12.01 -0.60 -29.00
N SER A 94 -13.05 -1.09 -29.69
CA SER A 94 -14.38 -0.46 -29.69
C SER A 94 -15.01 -0.41 -28.29
N ASP A 95 -14.68 -1.38 -27.45
CA ASP A 95 -15.11 -1.51 -26.07
C ASP A 95 -14.13 -0.88 -25.07
N TYR A 96 -13.07 -0.20 -25.53
CA TYR A 96 -12.12 0.49 -24.65
C TYR A 96 -12.82 1.55 -23.79
N ALA A 97 -13.78 2.28 -24.36
CA ALA A 97 -14.57 3.26 -23.63
C ALA A 97 -15.36 2.62 -22.46
N GLU A 98 -15.95 1.46 -22.70
CA GLU A 98 -16.81 0.79 -21.73
C GLU A 98 -16.00 0.02 -20.68
N LEU A 99 -15.02 -0.78 -21.13
CA LEU A 99 -14.26 -1.70 -20.29
C LEU A 99 -13.03 -1.06 -19.65
N CYS A 100 -12.40 -0.11 -20.33
CA CYS A 100 -11.20 0.59 -19.83
C CYS A 100 -11.41 2.08 -19.62
N SER A 101 -12.51 2.69 -20.07
CA SER A 101 -12.88 4.09 -19.77
C SER A 101 -14.03 4.21 -18.76
N GLY A 102 -14.79 3.14 -18.51
CA GLY A 102 -15.44 2.93 -17.21
C GLY A 102 -14.43 2.61 -16.08
N ALA A 103 -13.23 2.18 -16.48
CA ALA A 103 -12.03 2.11 -15.67
C ALA A 103 -11.02 3.24 -16.00
N SER A 104 -11.46 4.29 -16.73
CA SER A 104 -10.76 5.57 -16.71
C SER A 104 -11.32 6.33 -15.52
N GLY A 105 -10.89 5.90 -14.34
CA GLY A 105 -10.64 6.89 -13.31
C GLY A 105 -9.72 7.92 -13.93
N GLY A 106 -10.26 9.11 -14.22
CA GLY A 106 -9.47 10.20 -14.78
C GLY A 106 -8.21 10.29 -13.95
N VAL A 107 -7.04 10.26 -14.60
CA VAL A 107 -5.74 10.27 -13.93
C VAL A 107 -5.80 11.31 -12.82
N ILE A 108 -5.85 10.84 -11.56
CA ILE A 108 -6.01 11.71 -10.41
C ILE A 108 -4.83 12.68 -10.45
N THR A 109 -5.11 13.96 -10.71
CA THR A 109 -4.10 14.98 -10.97
C THR A 109 -3.44 15.43 -9.66
N ASP A 110 -2.24 16.01 -9.74
CA ASP A 110 -1.59 16.57 -8.54
C ASP A 110 -2.42 17.69 -7.90
N ALA A 111 -3.16 18.46 -8.70
CA ALA A 111 -4.06 19.49 -8.20
C ALA A 111 -5.21 18.90 -7.37
N GLU A 112 -5.79 17.78 -7.82
CA GLU A 112 -6.85 17.09 -7.07
C GLU A 112 -6.31 16.44 -5.79
N ILE A 113 -5.11 15.88 -5.82
CA ILE A 113 -4.44 15.33 -4.63
C ILE A 113 -4.19 16.44 -3.60
N LYS A 114 -3.69 17.61 -4.04
CA LYS A 114 -3.49 18.77 -3.15
C LYS A 114 -4.82 19.32 -2.61
N ALA A 115 -5.86 19.37 -3.42
CA ALA A 115 -7.18 19.81 -2.96
C ALA A 115 -7.77 18.85 -1.93
N LEU A 116 -7.69 17.54 -2.18
CA LEU A 116 -8.17 16.53 -1.25
C LEU A 116 -7.39 16.56 0.07
N SER A 117 -6.05 16.72 0.03
CA SER A 117 -5.27 16.75 1.27
C SER A 117 -5.62 17.94 2.17
N GLU A 118 -5.99 19.10 1.61
CA GLU A 118 -6.53 20.23 2.37
C GLU A 118 -7.90 19.91 2.98
N THR A 119 -8.77 19.23 2.23
CA THR A 119 -10.05 18.75 2.76
C THR A 119 -9.83 17.80 3.93
N LEU A 120 -8.96 16.80 3.79
CA LEU A 120 -8.64 15.84 4.86
C LEU A 120 -8.02 16.54 6.07
N TYR A 121 -7.21 17.58 5.87
CA TYR A 121 -6.63 18.38 6.96
C TYR A 121 -7.68 19.10 7.82
N VAL A 122 -8.69 19.65 7.16
CA VAL A 122 -9.83 20.28 7.85
C VAL A 122 -10.70 19.23 8.55
N LEU A 123 -10.90 18.07 7.92
CA LEU A 123 -11.71 16.97 8.45
C LEU A 123 -11.02 16.14 9.55
N ASP A 124 -9.72 16.36 9.78
CA ASP A 124 -8.99 15.75 10.89
C ASP A 124 -9.46 16.35 12.22
N SER A 125 -10.61 15.88 12.70
CA SER A 125 -11.26 16.33 13.94
C SER A 125 -10.70 15.64 15.19
N ASN A 126 -9.99 14.52 15.02
CA ASN A 126 -9.41 13.78 16.13
C ASN A 126 -7.96 14.19 16.44
N LYS A 127 -7.30 15.01 15.61
CA LYS A 127 -5.96 15.54 15.88
C LYS A 127 -5.82 16.16 17.26
N ALA A 128 -4.59 16.17 17.75
CA ALA A 128 -4.25 16.89 18.97
C ALA A 128 -4.31 18.41 18.73
N SER A 129 -4.94 19.12 19.66
CA SER A 129 -4.81 20.57 19.79
C SER A 129 -3.49 20.95 20.46
N ALA A 130 -3.10 22.22 20.35
CA ALA A 130 -1.92 22.76 21.03
C ALA A 130 -2.01 22.72 22.58
N SER A 131 -3.19 22.50 23.14
CA SER A 131 -3.38 22.26 24.59
C SER A 131 -3.31 20.78 24.97
N GLU A 132 -3.62 19.87 24.06
CA GLU A 132 -3.59 18.42 24.30
C GLU A 132 -2.21 17.82 24.03
N LEU A 133 -1.36 18.49 23.24
CA LEU A 133 0.01 18.06 22.93
C LEU A 133 0.96 19.24 23.05
N ILE A 134 2.05 19.06 23.80
CA ILE A 134 3.14 20.04 23.90
C ILE A 134 4.44 19.28 23.65
N ILE A 135 5.20 19.72 22.65
CA ILE A 135 6.52 19.19 22.34
C ILE A 135 7.62 20.20 22.71
N ASP A 136 8.81 19.69 22.99
CA ASP A 136 10.06 20.44 23.16
C ASP A 136 11.09 19.95 22.13
N PRO A 137 11.14 20.57 20.92
CA PRO A 137 12.04 20.15 19.85
C PRO A 137 13.52 20.33 20.15
N GLN A 138 13.88 21.13 21.16
CA GLN A 138 15.26 21.34 21.61
C GLN A 138 16.21 21.74 20.46
N THR A 139 17.15 20.87 20.05
CA THR A 139 18.26 21.23 19.17
C THR A 139 17.98 20.89 17.71
N LEU A 140 17.95 21.93 16.85
CA LEU A 140 18.02 21.81 15.40
C LEU A 140 19.46 21.58 14.93
N VAL A 141 19.68 20.55 14.12
CA VAL A 141 20.99 20.23 13.52
C VAL A 141 20.97 20.34 11.99
N PRO A 142 22.09 20.74 11.35
CA PRO A 142 22.20 20.66 9.89
C PRO A 142 22.37 19.21 9.43
N ASP A 143 22.11 18.93 8.15
CA ASP A 143 22.17 17.57 7.61
C ASP A 143 23.49 16.86 7.84
N SER A 144 24.58 17.63 7.72
CA SER A 144 25.96 17.18 7.96
C SER A 144 26.18 16.54 9.34
N GLN A 145 25.27 16.76 10.30
CA GLN A 145 25.37 16.24 11.67
C GLN A 145 24.32 15.17 12.00
N THR A 146 23.41 14.83 11.08
CA THR A 146 22.36 13.82 11.31
C THR A 146 22.91 12.43 11.66
N SER A 147 24.13 12.10 11.21
CA SER A 147 24.80 10.83 11.50
C SER A 147 25.74 10.88 12.71
N SER A 148 25.80 11.99 13.45
CA SER A 148 26.76 12.20 14.54
C SER A 148 26.54 11.27 15.75
N GLN A 149 25.32 10.75 15.91
CA GLN A 149 24.90 9.95 17.08
C GLN A 149 25.19 10.65 18.41
N THR A 150 25.24 11.98 18.40
CA THR A 150 25.42 12.78 19.61
C THR A 150 24.04 13.16 20.12
N ASP A 151 23.78 12.85 21.38
CA ASP A 151 22.58 13.32 22.06
C ASP A 151 22.75 14.82 22.37
N LEU A 152 21.93 15.64 21.73
CA LEU A 152 21.92 17.11 21.87
C LEU A 152 20.62 17.59 22.53
N SER A 153 19.83 16.67 23.08
CA SER A 153 18.50 16.94 23.62
C SER A 153 18.37 16.25 24.97
N SER A 154 18.65 17.02 26.04
CA SER A 154 18.66 16.47 27.41
C SER A 154 17.26 16.15 27.97
N ALA A 155 16.20 16.60 27.32
CA ALA A 155 14.81 16.36 27.70
C ALA A 155 14.07 15.49 26.66
N PRO A 156 12.95 14.84 27.02
CA PRO A 156 12.07 14.19 26.05
C PRO A 156 11.52 15.19 25.02
N LEU A 157 11.28 14.73 23.79
CA LEU A 157 10.59 15.53 22.78
C LEU A 157 9.14 15.82 23.20
N PHE A 158 8.44 14.84 23.76
CA PHE A 158 7.06 15.00 24.16
C PHE A 158 6.96 15.46 25.61
N HIS A 159 6.84 16.77 25.81
CA HIS A 159 6.75 17.38 27.14
C HIS A 159 5.42 17.05 27.83
N TYR A 160 4.31 17.09 27.08
CA TYR A 160 2.98 16.78 27.60
C TYR A 160 2.08 16.19 26.52
N LEU A 161 1.24 15.23 26.92
CA LEU A 161 0.12 14.70 26.13
C LEU A 161 -1.07 14.46 27.06
N ASP A 162 -2.25 14.95 26.67
CA ASP A 162 -3.52 14.59 27.29
C ASP A 162 -3.96 13.19 26.80
N GLU A 163 -3.39 12.17 27.42
CA GLU A 163 -3.67 10.77 27.09
C GLU A 163 -5.14 10.40 27.34
N ASP A 164 -5.75 10.90 28.41
CA ASP A 164 -7.12 10.54 28.78
C ASP A 164 -8.09 10.98 27.68
N THR A 165 -7.90 12.20 27.15
CA THR A 165 -8.71 12.72 26.05
C THR A 165 -8.38 12.06 24.72
N LEU A 166 -7.10 11.95 24.35
CA LEU A 166 -6.72 11.46 23.03
C LEU A 166 -6.87 9.95 22.89
N PHE A 167 -6.42 9.17 23.87
CA PHE A 167 -6.40 7.70 23.77
C PHE A 167 -7.76 7.06 24.04
N SER A 168 -8.73 7.81 24.56
CA SER A 168 -10.12 7.37 24.63
C SER A 168 -10.87 7.52 23.29
N LYS A 169 -10.32 8.27 22.32
CA LYS A 169 -10.90 8.37 20.97
C LYS A 169 -10.78 7.01 20.27
N PRO A 170 -11.84 6.53 19.57
CA PRO A 170 -11.86 5.20 18.98
C PRO A 170 -10.68 4.90 18.04
N THR A 171 -10.26 5.87 17.23
CA THR A 171 -9.16 5.67 16.27
C THR A 171 -7.80 5.55 16.94
N TYR A 172 -7.56 6.29 18.03
CA TYR A 172 -6.35 6.17 18.85
C TYR A 172 -6.32 4.84 19.60
N ALA A 173 -7.43 4.47 20.24
CA ALA A 173 -7.55 3.19 20.94
C ALA A 173 -7.29 2.00 19.99
N ALA A 174 -7.87 2.04 18.79
CA ALA A 174 -7.65 1.00 17.78
C ALA A 174 -6.19 0.95 17.28
N LEU A 175 -5.52 2.11 17.11
CA LEU A 175 -4.10 2.13 16.77
C LEU A 175 -3.24 1.52 17.88
N LEU A 176 -3.49 1.88 19.13
CA LEU A 176 -2.73 1.38 20.28
C LEU A 176 -2.87 -0.14 20.44
N ALA A 177 -4.07 -0.68 20.22
CA ALA A 177 -4.35 -2.13 20.19
C ALA A 177 -3.78 -2.84 18.95
N LEU A 178 -3.31 -2.11 17.94
CA LEU A 178 -2.51 -2.72 16.88
C LEU A 178 -1.03 -2.71 17.25
N LEU A 179 -0.52 -1.57 17.74
CA LEU A 179 0.89 -1.40 18.04
C LEU A 179 1.43 -2.37 19.10
N ASP A 180 0.59 -2.80 20.04
CA ASP A 180 0.96 -3.76 21.08
C ASP A 180 1.19 -5.19 20.57
N ASN A 181 0.68 -5.51 19.37
CA ASN A 181 0.84 -6.82 18.74
C ASN A 181 2.20 -7.03 18.08
N TYR A 182 2.84 -5.96 17.63
CA TYR A 182 4.04 -6.03 16.82
C TYR A 182 5.31 -6.08 17.69
N LYS A 183 6.25 -6.93 17.29
CA LYS A 183 7.56 -7.05 17.94
C LYS A 183 8.63 -6.48 17.01
N ARG A 184 9.42 -5.53 17.51
CA ARG A 184 10.46 -4.82 16.73
C ARG A 184 11.50 -5.67 15.95
N LYS A 185 11.66 -6.96 16.25
CA LYS A 185 12.71 -7.82 15.67
C LYS A 185 12.13 -8.60 14.49
N THR A 186 12.59 -8.27 13.28
CA THR A 186 12.28 -9.00 12.03
C THR A 186 12.85 -10.42 12.03
N GLY A 187 12.33 -11.31 11.19
CA GLY A 187 12.89 -12.66 10.97
C GLY A 187 12.29 -13.78 11.82
N GLN A 188 11.15 -13.54 12.48
CA GLN A 188 10.25 -14.60 12.94
C GLN A 188 8.96 -14.52 12.14
N ALA A 189 8.38 -15.67 11.78
CA ALA A 189 7.11 -15.68 11.07
C ALA A 189 6.05 -15.04 11.97
N GLU A 190 5.34 -14.04 11.45
CA GLU A 190 4.21 -13.45 12.15
C GLU A 190 3.00 -14.37 11.92
N ASP A 191 2.48 -14.94 13.01
CA ASP A 191 1.20 -15.65 13.01
C ASP A 191 0.23 -14.84 13.86
N PHE A 192 -0.72 -14.17 13.20
CA PHE A 192 -1.70 -13.33 13.89
C PHE A 192 -2.84 -14.19 14.41
N SER A 193 -3.13 -14.05 15.71
CA SER A 193 -4.32 -14.66 16.29
C SER A 193 -5.60 -14.05 15.70
N ALA A 194 -6.73 -14.74 15.87
CA ALA A 194 -8.03 -14.24 15.45
C ALA A 194 -8.37 -12.86 16.06
N GLN A 195 -7.90 -12.60 17.29
CA GLN A 195 -8.05 -11.29 17.94
C GLN A 195 -7.25 -10.21 17.19
N GLN A 196 -6.00 -10.50 16.85
CA GLN A 196 -5.12 -9.55 16.15
C GLN A 196 -5.62 -9.22 14.75
N LEU A 197 -6.19 -10.21 14.04
CA LEU A 197 -6.86 -9.98 12.77
C LEU A 197 -8.12 -9.11 12.94
N ALA A 198 -8.87 -9.29 14.03
CA ALA A 198 -10.03 -8.46 14.34
C ALA A 198 -9.65 -7.03 14.74
N GLU A 199 -8.49 -6.82 15.37
CA GLU A 199 -7.94 -5.49 15.66
C GLU A 199 -7.57 -4.74 14.37
N GLN A 200 -7.05 -5.42 13.34
CA GLN A 200 -6.84 -4.83 12.01
C GLN A 200 -8.16 -4.37 11.38
N ASP A 201 -9.19 -5.22 11.43
CA ASP A 201 -10.52 -4.87 10.91
C ASP A 201 -11.15 -3.70 11.68
N THR A 202 -10.97 -3.68 13.00
CA THR A 202 -11.45 -2.61 13.87
C THR A 202 -10.75 -1.30 13.52
N PHE A 203 -9.43 -1.30 13.37
CA PHE A 203 -8.68 -0.10 12.99
C PHE A 203 -9.13 0.47 11.64
N LEU A 204 -9.29 -0.38 10.62
CA LEU A 204 -9.76 0.06 9.31
C LEU A 204 -11.16 0.68 9.40
N LYS A 205 -12.07 0.05 10.15
CA LYS A 205 -13.43 0.55 10.32
C LYS A 205 -13.46 1.88 11.09
N GLU A 206 -12.76 1.95 12.22
CA GLU A 206 -12.72 3.16 13.04
C GLU A 206 -12.11 4.33 12.26
N THR A 207 -11.03 4.08 11.51
CA THR A 207 -10.35 5.15 10.77
C THR A 207 -11.05 5.51 9.47
N MET A 208 -11.47 4.55 8.64
CA MET A 208 -11.94 4.81 7.28
C MET A 208 -13.47 4.90 7.15
N SER A 209 -14.24 4.16 7.95
CA SER A 209 -15.71 4.17 7.85
C SER A 209 -16.37 5.10 8.87
N ASN A 210 -15.83 5.16 10.09
CA ASN A 210 -16.47 5.90 11.18
C ASN A 210 -16.10 7.40 11.22
N THR A 211 -14.98 7.81 10.60
CA THR A 211 -14.59 9.23 10.53
C THR A 211 -15.10 9.90 9.25
N GLU A 212 -15.35 11.22 9.31
CA GLU A 212 -15.67 12.00 8.10
C GLU A 212 -14.51 12.02 7.10
N LEU A 213 -13.28 12.11 7.62
CA LEU A 213 -12.05 12.09 6.84
C LEU A 213 -11.91 10.80 6.01
N GLY A 214 -12.09 9.65 6.64
CA GLY A 214 -12.02 8.35 5.98
C GLY A 214 -13.07 8.19 4.89
N ARG A 215 -14.31 8.60 5.19
CA ARG A 215 -15.42 8.58 4.22
C ARG A 215 -15.19 9.52 3.04
N GLU A 216 -14.56 10.68 3.26
CA GLU A 216 -14.21 11.62 2.19
C GLU A 216 -13.13 11.04 1.27
N LEU A 217 -12.10 10.38 1.82
CA LEU A 217 -11.11 9.68 1.02
C LEU A 217 -11.77 8.59 0.16
N PHE A 218 -12.64 7.78 0.74
CA PHE A 218 -13.38 6.76 0.00
C PHE A 218 -14.25 7.40 -1.09
N ALA A 219 -15.05 8.41 -0.76
CA ALA A 219 -15.92 9.11 -1.71
C ALA A 219 -15.14 9.69 -2.90
N PHE A 220 -13.98 10.29 -2.64
CA PHE A 220 -13.09 10.75 -3.70
C PHE A 220 -12.63 9.60 -4.58
N LEU A 221 -12.10 8.51 -4.02
CA LEU A 221 -11.59 7.39 -4.80
C LEU A 221 -12.72 6.64 -5.55
N TYR A 222 -13.91 6.57 -4.97
CA TYR A 222 -15.12 6.04 -5.59
C TYR A 222 -15.57 6.88 -6.79
N THR A 223 -15.67 8.20 -6.63
CA THR A 223 -16.04 9.11 -7.73
C THR A 223 -14.98 9.14 -8.84
N LYS A 224 -13.73 8.85 -8.49
CA LYS A 224 -12.63 8.62 -9.44
C LYS A 224 -12.61 7.21 -10.01
N GLY A 225 -13.59 6.35 -9.72
CA GLY A 225 -13.68 5.00 -10.26
C GLY A 225 -12.51 4.08 -9.87
N VAL A 226 -11.77 4.43 -8.81
CA VAL A 226 -10.67 3.60 -8.28
C VAL A 226 -11.24 2.40 -7.53
N TYR A 227 -12.34 2.60 -6.80
CA TYR A 227 -13.07 1.56 -6.08
C TYR A 227 -14.54 1.58 -6.43
N LYS A 228 -15.19 0.42 -6.44
CA LYS A 228 -16.62 0.26 -6.78
C LYS A 228 -17.51 0.16 -5.56
N SER A 229 -16.96 -0.11 -4.39
CA SER A 229 -17.68 -0.13 -3.12
C SER A 229 -16.74 0.12 -1.95
N GLU A 230 -17.32 0.42 -0.78
CA GLU A 230 -16.55 0.62 0.46
C GLU A 230 -15.89 -0.69 0.90
N GLU A 231 -16.57 -1.82 0.70
CA GLU A 231 -16.02 -3.13 1.01
C GLU A 231 -14.78 -3.45 0.16
N GLU A 232 -14.77 -3.08 -1.12
CA GLU A 232 -13.59 -3.22 -1.98
C GLU A 232 -12.45 -2.33 -1.49
N PHE A 233 -12.74 -1.08 -1.12
CA PHE A 233 -11.77 -0.13 -0.59
C PHE A 233 -11.13 -0.64 0.71
N LEU A 234 -11.94 -1.03 1.69
CA LEU A 234 -11.46 -1.54 2.97
C LEU A 234 -10.69 -2.86 2.80
N HIS A 235 -11.15 -3.76 1.93
CA HIS A 235 -10.44 -4.99 1.63
C HIS A 235 -9.06 -4.71 1.01
N ASP A 236 -9.00 -3.78 0.05
CA ASP A 236 -7.74 -3.40 -0.59
C ASP A 236 -6.78 -2.76 0.40
N LEU A 237 -7.27 -1.85 1.26
CA LEU A 237 -6.46 -1.28 2.35
C LEU A 237 -5.97 -2.36 3.31
N LYS A 238 -6.81 -3.33 3.68
CA LYS A 238 -6.42 -4.44 4.54
C LYS A 238 -5.24 -5.20 3.95
N MET A 239 -5.36 -5.60 2.70
CA MET A 239 -4.31 -6.35 2.01
C MET A 239 -3.06 -5.49 1.77
N MET A 240 -3.22 -4.23 1.38
CA MET A 240 -2.14 -3.29 1.11
C MET A 240 -1.26 -3.05 2.34
N TRP A 241 -1.88 -2.84 3.51
CA TRP A 241 -1.20 -2.43 4.74
C TRP A 241 -0.82 -3.60 5.64
N PHE A 242 -1.71 -4.58 5.82
CA PHE A 242 -1.52 -5.68 6.77
C PHE A 242 -1.15 -7.00 6.10
N GLY A 243 -1.27 -7.08 4.77
CA GLY A 243 -0.85 -8.27 4.04
C GLY A 243 0.64 -8.54 4.24
N LEU A 244 0.96 -9.76 4.68
CA LEU A 244 2.32 -10.16 4.99
C LEU A 244 3.14 -10.41 3.73
N TYR A 245 4.38 -9.93 3.74
CA TYR A 245 5.38 -10.21 2.71
C TYR A 245 6.75 -10.46 3.34
N SER A 246 7.60 -11.19 2.61
CA SER A 246 8.89 -11.65 3.12
C SER A 246 10.01 -10.66 2.83
N ARG A 247 10.50 -9.93 3.83
CA ARG A 247 11.63 -9.00 3.65
C ARG A 247 13.00 -9.68 3.61
N ASN A 248 13.13 -10.86 4.23
CA ASN A 248 14.33 -11.71 4.25
C ASN A 248 13.95 -13.21 4.31
N ASN A 249 14.78 -14.09 3.71
CA ASN A 249 14.74 -15.55 3.89
C ASN A 249 13.39 -16.28 3.66
N ASN A 250 12.49 -15.76 2.82
CA ASN A 250 11.20 -16.37 2.48
C ASN A 250 10.22 -16.55 3.66
N MET A 251 10.43 -15.85 4.79
CA MET A 251 9.48 -15.85 5.90
C MET A 251 8.52 -14.67 5.73
N GLN A 252 7.21 -14.90 5.77
CA GLN A 252 6.21 -13.82 5.81
C GLN A 252 6.30 -13.12 7.17
N ASP A 253 7.18 -12.12 7.27
CA ASP A 253 7.65 -11.56 8.53
C ASP A 253 7.45 -10.07 8.65
N SER A 254 6.79 -9.43 7.68
CA SER A 254 6.54 -8.00 7.73
C SER A 254 5.33 -7.55 6.94
N SER A 255 4.75 -6.42 7.36
CA SER A 255 3.66 -5.71 6.70
C SER A 255 3.99 -4.23 6.51
N GLY A 256 3.21 -3.54 5.66
CA GLY A 256 3.34 -2.09 5.50
C GLY A 256 3.07 -1.34 6.79
N PHE A 257 2.04 -1.77 7.54
CA PHE A 257 1.69 -1.20 8.83
C PHE A 257 2.82 -1.36 9.85
N GLU A 258 3.34 -2.57 10.02
CA GLU A 258 4.46 -2.82 10.95
C GLU A 258 5.64 -1.90 10.63
N HIS A 259 6.07 -1.87 9.37
CA HIS A 259 7.21 -1.05 8.99
C HIS A 259 6.98 0.45 9.24
N ILE A 260 5.83 0.98 8.82
CA ILE A 260 5.57 2.43 8.84
C ILE A 260 5.18 2.91 10.24
N PHE A 261 4.23 2.23 10.90
CA PHE A 261 3.67 2.65 12.18
C PHE A 261 4.44 2.10 13.39
N ALA A 262 4.66 0.78 13.44
CA ALA A 262 5.29 0.14 14.60
C ALA A 262 6.82 0.34 14.63
N GLY A 263 7.44 0.32 13.45
CA GLY A 263 8.88 0.33 13.27
C GLY A 263 9.52 -1.05 13.40
N GLU A 264 10.63 -1.28 12.69
CA GLU A 264 11.38 -2.53 12.74
C GLU A 264 12.89 -2.28 12.84
N VAL A 265 13.65 -3.21 13.39
CA VAL A 265 15.12 -3.16 13.38
C VAL A 265 15.64 -4.15 12.34
N LYS A 266 16.28 -3.63 11.29
CA LYS A 266 16.86 -4.42 10.19
C LYS A 266 18.35 -4.14 10.06
N GLY A 267 19.17 -5.19 10.10
CA GLY A 267 20.62 -5.07 9.91
C GLY A 267 21.31 -4.17 10.96
N GLY A 268 20.78 -4.13 12.18
CA GLY A 268 21.30 -3.29 13.26
C GLY A 268 20.97 -1.80 13.12
N LYS A 269 19.94 -1.45 12.34
CA LYS A 269 19.45 -0.09 12.19
C LYS A 269 17.92 -0.06 12.28
N VAL A 270 17.38 1.04 12.78
CA VAL A 270 15.94 1.29 12.74
C VAL A 270 15.51 1.52 11.29
N SER A 271 14.55 0.73 10.83
CA SER A 271 13.94 0.82 9.50
C SER A 271 12.45 1.14 9.65
N GLY A 272 11.92 2.04 8.82
CA GLY A 272 10.56 2.53 8.99
C GLY A 272 10.42 3.37 10.26
N PHE A 273 9.36 3.21 11.05
CA PHE A 273 9.10 3.96 12.29
C PHE A 273 8.89 5.46 12.04
N HIS A 274 7.68 5.81 11.59
CA HIS A 274 7.28 7.15 11.14
C HIS A 274 6.01 7.67 11.82
N ASN A 275 5.54 7.01 12.87
CA ASN A 275 4.32 7.39 13.60
C ASN A 275 4.65 8.06 14.95
N TRP A 276 4.08 9.23 15.18
CA TRP A 276 4.37 10.04 16.37
C TRP A 276 3.78 9.44 17.66
N ILE A 277 2.67 8.71 17.58
CA ILE A 277 2.04 8.05 18.75
C ILE A 277 2.93 6.92 19.22
N GLN A 278 3.45 6.10 18.31
CA GLN A 278 4.44 5.06 18.64
C GLN A 278 5.72 5.68 19.22
N PHE A 279 6.20 6.80 18.66
CA PHE A 279 7.35 7.53 19.20
C PHE A 279 7.10 7.95 20.65
N TYR A 280 5.99 8.65 20.89
CA TYR A 280 5.57 9.11 22.21
C TYR A 280 5.52 7.97 23.23
N THR A 281 4.83 6.87 22.90
CA THR A 281 4.67 5.76 23.85
C THR A 281 6.00 5.08 24.18
N LEU A 282 6.93 5.01 23.23
CA LEU A 282 8.26 4.42 23.46
C LEU A 282 9.19 5.36 24.22
N GLU A 283 9.13 6.67 23.96
CA GLU A 283 9.88 7.69 24.71
C GLU A 283 9.41 7.71 26.18
N LYS A 284 8.10 7.73 26.40
CA LYS A 284 7.50 7.66 27.75
C LYS A 284 7.91 6.39 28.51
N LYS A 285 8.07 5.26 27.82
CA LYS A 285 8.54 3.99 28.41
C LYS A 285 10.05 3.95 28.65
N GLY A 286 10.80 4.99 28.24
CA GLY A 286 12.26 5.04 28.32
C GLY A 286 12.97 4.07 27.35
N LEU A 287 12.25 3.58 26.32
CA LEU A 287 12.79 2.68 25.30
C LEU A 287 13.33 3.44 24.08
N LEU A 288 12.93 4.71 23.93
CA LEU A 288 13.39 5.61 22.90
C LEU A 288 13.98 6.86 23.57
N ASN A 289 15.12 7.33 23.05
CA ASN A 289 15.75 8.58 23.43
C ASN A 289 15.84 9.52 22.22
N TYR A 290 15.20 10.68 22.28
CA TYR A 290 15.26 11.72 21.25
C TYR A 290 16.59 12.48 21.33
N TYR A 291 17.28 12.68 20.21
CA TYR A 291 18.61 13.30 20.19
C TYR A 291 18.59 14.74 19.64
N SER A 292 17.84 14.96 18.57
CA SER A 292 17.76 16.24 17.84
C SER A 292 16.76 16.15 16.68
N HIS A 293 16.51 17.27 16.01
CA HIS A 293 15.82 17.30 14.73
C HIS A 293 16.66 18.00 13.67
N SER A 294 16.49 17.60 12.41
CA SER A 294 17.12 18.23 11.24
C SER A 294 16.11 18.97 10.37
N PHE A 295 14.82 18.81 10.65
CA PHE A 295 13.76 19.53 10.00
C PHE A 295 12.63 19.82 10.98
N ASP A 296 12.14 21.06 10.92
CA ASP A 296 10.96 21.57 11.62
C ASP A 296 10.08 22.27 10.58
N GLY A 297 8.81 21.88 10.51
CA GLY A 297 7.90 22.27 9.45
C GLY A 297 7.50 23.76 9.54
N PRO A 298 6.96 24.34 8.46
CA PRO A 298 6.46 25.72 8.48
C PRO A 298 5.12 25.88 9.22
N TRP A 299 4.58 24.83 9.87
CA TRP A 299 3.28 24.85 10.54
C TRP A 299 3.42 25.33 11.98
N THR A 300 2.59 26.29 12.39
CA THR A 300 2.64 26.86 13.74
C THR A 300 1.74 26.13 14.74
N THR A 301 1.10 25.05 14.31
CA THR A 301 0.18 24.21 15.09
C THR A 301 0.07 22.84 14.44
N TYR A 302 -0.51 21.87 15.15
CA TYR A 302 -0.69 20.52 14.63
C TYR A 302 -1.77 20.39 13.54
N PRO A 303 -1.60 19.42 12.63
CA PRO A 303 -0.39 18.64 12.42
C PRO A 303 0.81 19.43 11.91
N ASP A 304 1.98 19.08 12.42
CA ASP A 304 3.30 19.59 12.00
C ASP A 304 4.19 18.44 11.53
N VAL A 305 5.36 18.70 10.94
CA VAL A 305 6.26 17.66 10.42
C VAL A 305 7.67 17.88 10.93
N LEU A 306 8.19 16.88 11.65
CA LEU A 306 9.57 16.86 12.10
C LEU A 306 10.39 15.80 11.35
N GLY A 307 11.66 16.10 11.12
CA GLY A 307 12.69 15.13 10.75
C GLY A 307 13.63 14.93 11.95
N MET A 308 13.63 13.75 12.55
CA MET A 308 14.21 13.51 13.88
C MET A 308 15.36 12.51 13.86
N GLN A 309 16.32 12.72 14.77
CA GLN A 309 17.38 11.78 15.14
C GLN A 309 17.02 11.18 16.49
N PHE A 310 17.06 9.85 16.61
CA PHE A 310 16.76 9.19 17.88
C PHE A 310 17.41 7.83 18.00
N MET A 311 17.55 7.39 19.24
CA MET A 311 17.97 6.04 19.60
C MET A 311 16.76 5.25 20.06
N TRP A 312 16.49 4.10 19.45
CA TRP A 312 15.44 3.19 19.88
C TRP A 312 16.05 1.85 20.27
N ASP A 313 16.01 1.52 21.56
CA ASP A 313 16.56 0.28 22.11
C ASP A 313 18.02 0.01 21.67
N GLY A 314 18.86 1.03 21.71
CA GLY A 314 20.27 0.90 21.31
C GLY A 314 20.52 0.86 19.79
N TYR A 315 19.48 1.04 18.97
CA TYR A 315 19.62 1.21 17.52
C TYR A 315 19.36 2.65 17.11
N PHE A 316 20.34 3.28 16.47
CA PHE A 316 20.24 4.66 16.04
C PHE A 316 19.46 4.79 14.72
N LYS A 317 18.57 5.77 14.66
CA LYS A 317 17.93 6.23 13.42
C LYS A 317 18.48 7.60 13.04
N GLN A 318 19.14 7.65 11.89
CA GLN A 318 19.75 8.89 11.38
C GLN A 318 18.71 9.96 11.04
N VAL A 319 17.66 9.59 10.31
CA VAL A 319 16.53 10.49 10.03
C VAL A 319 15.26 9.65 10.02
N GLY A 320 14.34 9.97 10.93
CA GLY A 320 12.96 9.52 10.93
C GLY A 320 12.03 10.71 10.92
N SER A 321 11.19 10.81 9.89
CA SER A 321 10.19 11.85 9.79
C SER A 321 8.80 11.36 10.19
N ALA A 322 8.01 12.24 10.78
CA ALA A 322 6.64 11.95 11.20
C ALA A 322 5.76 13.20 11.11
N ILE A 323 4.46 13.00 10.91
CA ILE A 323 3.45 14.06 11.02
C ILE A 323 3.03 14.13 12.49
N ILE A 324 3.53 15.10 13.25
CA ILE A 324 3.31 15.24 14.68
C ILE A 324 1.91 15.80 14.95
N GLY A 325 1.17 15.16 15.87
CA GLY A 325 -0.12 15.62 16.37
C GLY A 325 -1.32 15.33 15.46
N CYS A 326 -1.13 14.70 14.30
CA CYS A 326 -2.25 14.21 13.48
C CYS A 326 -2.98 13.04 14.15
N SER A 327 -4.22 12.79 13.74
CA SER A 327 -4.94 11.57 14.14
C SER A 327 -4.44 10.32 13.38
N PRO A 328 -4.69 9.10 13.91
CA PRO A 328 -4.36 7.86 13.21
C PRO A 328 -4.97 7.76 11.81
N GLU A 329 -6.22 8.19 11.64
CA GLU A 329 -6.92 8.19 10.36
C GLU A 329 -6.32 9.16 9.35
N PHE A 330 -5.79 10.30 9.79
CA PHE A 330 -5.16 11.29 8.90
C PHE A 330 -3.86 10.75 8.31
N ASP A 331 -2.97 10.25 9.15
CA ASP A 331 -1.68 9.66 8.74
C ASP A 331 -1.91 8.48 7.78
N PHE A 332 -2.83 7.57 8.17
CA PHE A 332 -3.19 6.40 7.38
C PHE A 332 -3.85 6.77 6.04
N ALA A 333 -4.76 7.75 6.01
CA ALA A 333 -5.42 8.22 4.81
C ALA A 333 -4.46 8.89 3.83
N LEU A 334 -3.58 9.78 4.29
CA LEU A 334 -2.63 10.46 3.42
C LEU A 334 -1.65 9.49 2.78
N TYR A 335 -1.09 8.56 3.55
CA TYR A 335 -0.21 7.54 3.01
C TYR A 335 -0.93 6.62 2.02
N SER A 336 -2.17 6.23 2.31
CA SER A 336 -3.00 5.43 1.41
C SER A 336 -3.29 6.18 0.10
N LEU A 337 -3.76 7.43 0.18
CA LEU A 337 -3.99 8.30 -0.97
C LEU A 337 -2.74 8.39 -1.85
N CYS A 338 -1.59 8.68 -1.24
CA CYS A 338 -0.35 8.83 -1.97
C CYS A 338 0.14 7.54 -2.60
N TYR A 339 -0.01 6.40 -1.93
CA TYR A 339 0.38 5.12 -2.49
C TYR A 339 -0.56 4.69 -3.64
N ILE A 340 -1.87 4.84 -3.46
CA ILE A 340 -2.89 4.52 -4.48
C ILE A 340 -2.69 5.36 -5.74
N THR A 341 -2.41 6.66 -5.58
CA THR A 341 -2.33 7.59 -6.71
C THR A 341 -0.94 7.74 -7.31
N ARG A 342 0.12 7.52 -6.52
CA ARG A 342 1.53 7.73 -6.89
C ARG A 342 2.43 6.61 -6.32
N PRO A 343 2.16 5.32 -6.64
CA PRO A 343 2.88 4.21 -6.04
C PRO A 343 4.38 4.30 -6.33
N GLY A 344 5.20 4.29 -5.28
CA GLY A 344 6.66 4.35 -5.37
C GLY A 344 7.23 5.72 -5.75
N LYS A 345 6.41 6.77 -5.83
CA LYS A 345 6.81 8.12 -6.25
C LYS A 345 6.53 9.14 -5.14
N GLN A 346 7.18 10.30 -5.26
CA GLN A 346 6.84 11.46 -4.46
C GLN A 346 5.41 11.91 -4.77
N CYS A 347 4.61 12.04 -3.73
CA CYS A 347 3.25 12.53 -3.75
C CYS A 347 3.24 13.91 -3.09
N ARG A 348 2.88 14.94 -3.86
CA ARG A 348 2.87 16.33 -3.39
C ARG A 348 1.49 16.70 -2.90
N LEU A 349 1.38 16.97 -1.62
CA LEU A 349 0.17 17.38 -0.91
C LEU A 349 0.24 18.87 -0.57
N SER A 350 -0.89 19.41 -0.13
CA SER A 350 -1.00 20.70 0.52
C SER A 350 -1.64 20.51 1.89
N LEU A 351 -1.03 21.09 2.91
CA LEU A 351 -1.45 21.02 4.31
C LEU A 351 -1.50 22.44 4.86
N GLY A 352 -2.68 22.98 5.15
CA GLY A 352 -2.81 24.35 5.66
C GLY A 352 -2.18 25.41 4.73
N GLY A 353 -2.22 25.18 3.42
CA GLY A 353 -1.63 26.05 2.40
C GLY A 353 -0.10 25.93 2.25
N LYS A 354 0.54 24.96 2.89
CA LYS A 354 1.98 24.66 2.77
C LYS A 354 2.19 23.32 2.06
N GLU A 355 3.26 23.20 1.28
CA GLU A 355 3.57 21.95 0.59
C GLU A 355 4.09 20.90 1.58
N LEU A 356 3.50 19.71 1.49
CA LEU A 356 3.98 18.49 2.15
C LEU A 356 4.27 17.46 1.07
N ILE A 357 5.43 16.81 1.13
CA ILE A 357 5.77 15.71 0.22
C ILE A 357 5.74 14.41 1.00
N ILE A 358 5.00 13.42 0.52
CA ILE A 358 5.05 12.06 1.03
C ILE A 358 5.82 11.20 0.02
N GLN A 359 6.83 10.48 0.49
CA GLN A 359 7.48 9.43 -0.28
C GLN A 359 6.85 8.09 0.09
N THR A 360 6.44 7.32 -0.92
CA THR A 360 6.01 5.92 -0.71
C THR A 360 6.95 4.96 -1.43
N TYR A 361 7.01 3.72 -0.98
CA TYR A 361 7.72 2.63 -1.63
C TYR A 361 6.80 1.43 -1.80
N THR A 362 6.97 0.74 -2.93
CA THR A 362 6.17 -0.44 -3.27
C THR A 362 6.98 -1.69 -2.99
N TRP A 363 6.35 -2.70 -2.38
CA TRP A 363 6.89 -4.04 -2.37
C TRP A 363 6.51 -4.74 -3.68
N ASP A 364 7.49 -5.12 -4.48
CA ASP A 364 7.28 -5.61 -5.85
C ASP A 364 7.67 -7.08 -6.08
N LYS A 365 8.10 -7.78 -5.03
CA LYS A 365 8.50 -9.19 -5.11
C LYS A 365 7.33 -10.16 -5.03
N THR A 366 6.27 -9.78 -4.33
CA THR A 366 5.04 -10.55 -4.16
C THR A 366 3.85 -9.65 -4.38
N PHE A 367 2.71 -10.26 -4.69
CA PHE A 367 1.47 -9.59 -5.06
C PHE A 367 0.33 -10.19 -4.25
N TYR A 368 -0.70 -9.40 -3.99
CA TYR A 368 -2.01 -9.90 -3.58
C TYR A 368 -3.00 -9.73 -4.75
N GLY A 369 -4.24 -10.17 -4.57
CA GLY A 369 -5.27 -10.32 -5.63
C GLY A 369 -5.19 -9.35 -6.82
N ASP A 370 -5.43 -9.88 -8.02
CA ASP A 370 -5.39 -9.15 -9.30
C ASP A 370 -4.04 -8.45 -9.59
N GLY A 371 -2.94 -8.94 -9.02
CA GLY A 371 -1.61 -8.39 -9.22
C GLY A 371 -1.34 -7.09 -8.48
N LYS A 372 -2.17 -6.73 -7.49
CA LYS A 372 -1.97 -5.58 -6.61
C LYS A 372 -0.75 -5.79 -5.70
N LYS A 373 -0.16 -4.69 -5.24
CA LYS A 373 1.14 -4.67 -4.53
C LYS A 373 1.05 -4.00 -3.18
N PHE A 374 1.79 -4.51 -2.21
CA PHE A 374 1.84 -4.01 -0.84
C PHE A 374 2.60 -2.69 -0.73
N ILE A 375 2.19 -1.84 0.22
CA ILE A 375 2.98 -0.67 0.60
C ILE A 375 4.18 -1.15 1.43
N ALA A 376 5.39 -0.80 0.97
CA ALA A 376 6.63 -1.15 1.65
C ALA A 376 7.04 -0.09 2.68
N SER A 377 6.79 1.19 2.38
CA SER A 377 7.13 2.30 3.26
C SER A 377 6.37 3.54 2.84
N ALA A 378 6.11 4.44 3.77
CA ALA A 378 5.53 5.75 3.55
C ALA A 378 6.01 6.69 4.66
N PHE A 379 6.43 7.90 4.29
CA PHE A 379 6.86 8.90 5.27
C PHE A 379 6.90 10.31 4.65
N PRO A 380 6.84 11.37 5.47
CA PRO A 380 7.07 12.74 5.03
C PRO A 380 8.51 12.90 4.53
N ALA A 381 8.69 13.31 3.28
CA ALA A 381 10.00 13.66 2.75
C ALA A 381 10.40 15.05 3.30
N THR A 382 11.35 15.07 4.22
CA THR A 382 11.91 16.31 4.77
C THR A 382 13.03 16.81 3.86
N PRO A 383 13.09 18.12 3.58
CA PRO A 383 14.23 18.74 2.91
C PRO A 383 15.54 18.37 3.59
N GLN A 384 16.55 18.15 2.76
CA GLN A 384 17.93 18.03 3.19
C GLN A 384 18.55 19.44 3.20
N ASN A 385 18.92 19.95 4.38
CA ASN A 385 19.44 21.31 4.63
C ASN A 385 20.97 21.39 4.67
#